data_AF-A0A2V9CXL0-F1
#
_entry.id   AF-A0A2V9CXL0-F1
#
_cell.length_a   1.000
_cell.length_b   1.000
_cell.length_c   1.000
_cell.angle_alpha   90.00
_cell.angle_beta   90.00
_cell.angle_gamma   90.00
#
_symmetry.space_group_name_H-M   'P 1'
#
loop_
_entity.id
_entity.type
_entity.pdbx_description
1 polymer ?
#
loop_
_entity_poly.entity_id
_entity_poly.type
_entity_poly.pdbx_seq_one_letter_code
_entity_poly.pdbx_strand_id
1 'polypeptide(L)'
;MRDNVLKAFGAILLAGVLAAPVLVSAGPQPQPAPQEHARHPVIRESIEKIERARHDLQDYADHDFGGHRAKAVEHLDQALKELHLAMNYDRH
;
A
#
# COMPACT_ATOMS: atom_id res chain seq x y z
N MET A 1 2.19 -25.22 14.59
CA MET A 1 1.54 -25.38 13.28
C MET A 1 0.14 -24.79 13.36
N ARG A 2 -0.14 -23.71 12.63
CA ARG A 2 -1.50 -23.22 12.40
C ARG A 2 -1.75 -23.37 10.92
N ASP A 3 -2.43 -24.45 10.56
CA ASP A 3 -2.82 -24.72 9.19
C ASP A 3 -4.12 -23.99 8.87
N ASN A 4 -4.11 -23.38 7.70
CA ASN A 4 -5.25 -22.82 6.98
C ASN A 4 -6.38 -23.84 6.85
N VAL A 5 -7.60 -23.35 6.61
CA VAL A 5 -8.42 -23.70 5.42
C VAL A 5 -9.85 -23.17 5.63
N LEU A 6 -10.13 -22.07 4.94
CA LEU A 6 -11.24 -21.93 3.99
C LEU A 6 -12.60 -22.54 4.36
N LYS A 7 -13.58 -21.67 4.69
CA LYS A 7 -15.01 -21.91 4.42
C LYS A 7 -15.63 -20.58 3.99
N ALA A 8 -15.71 -20.34 2.68
CA ALA A 8 -16.83 -20.69 1.81
C ALA A 8 -17.82 -19.51 1.74
N PHE A 9 -17.55 -18.64 0.77
CA PHE A 9 -18.43 -17.59 0.30
C PHE A 9 -19.61 -18.18 -0.47
N GLY A 10 -20.77 -17.53 -0.33
CA GLY A 10 -21.75 -17.43 -1.42
C GLY A 10 -22.87 -18.46 -1.38
N ALA A 11 -23.90 -18.18 -0.58
CA ALA A 11 -25.21 -18.78 -0.77
C ALA A 11 -25.77 -18.37 -2.16
N ILE A 12 -25.89 -19.33 -3.08
CA ILE A 12 -26.57 -19.16 -4.35
C ILE A 12 -28.06 -19.41 -4.10
N LEU A 13 -28.85 -18.34 -4.02
CA LEU A 13 -30.30 -18.40 -4.12
C LEU A 13 -30.70 -18.34 -5.60
N LEU A 14 -31.15 -19.48 -6.10
CA LEU A 14 -31.69 -19.66 -7.45
C LEU A 14 -33.14 -19.12 -7.46
N ALA A 15 -33.33 -17.89 -7.95
CA ALA A 15 -34.65 -17.32 -8.21
C ALA A 15 -34.82 -17.11 -9.72
N GLY A 16 -35.84 -17.76 -10.29
CA GLY A 16 -36.16 -17.70 -11.71
C GLY A 16 -36.60 -16.31 -12.13
N VAL A 17 -36.03 -15.81 -13.22
CA VAL A 17 -36.41 -14.54 -13.87
C VAL A 17 -36.64 -14.83 -15.35
N LEU A 18 -37.82 -14.43 -15.82
CA LEU A 18 -38.24 -14.43 -17.22
C LEU A 18 -37.23 -13.66 -18.07
N ALA A 19 -36.58 -14.36 -19.01
CA ALA A 19 -35.60 -13.79 -19.92
C ALA A 19 -36.30 -12.94 -21.00
N ALA A 20 -36.47 -11.65 -20.75
CA ALA A 20 -36.59 -10.67 -21.82
C ALA A 20 -35.18 -10.32 -22.33
N PRO A 21 -34.90 -10.33 -23.64
CA PRO A 21 -33.60 -9.92 -24.16
C PRO A 21 -33.44 -8.40 -23.95
N VAL A 22 -32.71 -8.02 -22.90
CA VAL A 22 -32.23 -6.66 -22.74
C VAL A 22 -31.20 -6.44 -23.86
N LEU A 23 -31.52 -5.59 -24.82
CA LEU A 23 -30.56 -5.10 -25.81
C LEU A 23 -29.52 -4.28 -25.05
N VAL A 24 -28.44 -4.95 -24.61
CA VAL A 24 -27.25 -4.29 -24.09
C VAL A 24 -26.65 -3.50 -25.24
N SER A 25 -26.91 -2.19 -25.23
CA SER A 25 -26.22 -1.25 -26.11
C SER A 25 -24.73 -1.34 -25.80
N ALA A 26 -23.96 -1.87 -26.74
CA ALA A 26 -22.50 -1.95 -26.71
C ALA A 26 -21.87 -0.56 -26.93
N GLY A 27 -22.30 0.42 -26.12
CA GLY A 27 -21.64 1.71 -26.05
C GLY A 27 -20.21 1.54 -25.54
N PRO A 28 -19.26 2.40 -25.95
CA PRO A 28 -17.90 2.36 -25.46
C PRO A 28 -17.90 2.40 -23.93
N GLN A 29 -17.51 1.29 -23.30
CA GLN A 29 -17.27 1.27 -21.87
C GLN A 29 -16.07 2.19 -21.60
N PRO A 30 -16.13 3.10 -20.60
CA PRO A 30 -14.98 3.87 -20.18
C PRO A 30 -13.86 2.90 -19.81
N GLN A 31 -12.84 2.81 -20.66
CA GLN A 31 -11.67 2.02 -20.33
C GLN A 31 -11.01 2.69 -19.12
N PRO A 32 -10.77 1.98 -18.01
CA PRO A 32 -10.01 2.55 -16.91
C PRO A 32 -8.68 3.05 -17.47
N ALA A 33 -8.37 4.32 -17.21
CA ALA A 33 -7.12 4.93 -17.65
C ALA A 33 -5.95 4.04 -17.20
N PRO A 34 -4.89 3.89 -18.03
CA PRO A 34 -3.71 3.15 -17.63
C PRO A 34 -3.25 3.62 -16.26
N GLN A 35 -3.37 2.75 -15.25
CA GLN A 35 -2.74 2.99 -13.97
C GLN A 35 -1.25 2.95 -14.25
N GLU A 36 -0.62 4.12 -14.24
CA GLU A 36 0.82 4.26 -14.24
C GLU A 36 1.31 3.44 -13.04
N HIS A 37 1.79 2.23 -13.30
CA HIS A 37 2.25 1.34 -12.24
C HIS A 37 3.42 2.05 -11.59
N ALA A 38 3.16 2.64 -10.42
CA ALA A 38 4.15 3.41 -9.69
C ALA A 38 5.41 2.54 -9.57
N ARG A 39 6.48 2.93 -10.27
CA ARG A 39 7.73 2.19 -10.29
C ARG A 39 8.20 2.07 -8.84
N HIS A 40 8.38 0.85 -8.35
CA HIS A 40 8.69 0.49 -6.96
C HIS A 40 7.67 0.95 -5.89
N PRO A 41 6.48 0.31 -5.79
CA PRO A 41 5.47 0.67 -4.79
C PRO A 41 5.96 0.44 -3.34
N VAL A 42 6.78 -0.60 -3.12
CA VAL A 42 7.31 -0.95 -1.79
C VAL A 42 8.30 0.11 -1.29
N ILE A 43 9.08 0.73 -2.17
CA ILE A 43 10.04 1.77 -1.76
C ILE A 43 9.30 3.01 -1.28
N ARG A 44 8.23 3.41 -1.98
CA ARG A 44 7.38 4.54 -1.60
C ARG A 44 6.69 4.30 -0.26
N GLU A 45 6.09 3.12 -0.10
CA GLU A 45 5.47 2.71 1.16
C GLU A 45 6.50 2.70 2.32
N SER A 46 7.74 2.26 2.03
CA SER A 46 8.80 2.23 3.03
C SER A 46 9.22 3.63 3.48
N ILE A 47 9.32 4.59 2.55
CA ILE A 47 9.58 6.00 2.87
C ILE A 47 8.52 6.53 3.84
N GLU A 48 7.23 6.35 3.52
CA GLU A 48 6.11 6.78 4.38
C GLU A 48 6.14 6.14 5.77
N LYS A 49 6.53 4.85 5.85
CA LYS A 49 6.67 4.14 7.12
C LYS A 49 7.83 4.68 7.95
N ILE A 50 8.97 4.97 7.30
CA ILE A 50 10.16 5.50 7.96
C ILE A 50 9.89 6.92 8.48
N GLU A 51 9.22 7.78 7.71
CA GLU A 51 8.83 9.13 8.15
C GLU A 51 7.93 9.09 9.39
N ARG A 52 6.93 8.20 9.40
CA ARG A 52 6.06 8.00 10.56
C ARG A 52 6.83 7.50 11.78
N ALA A 53 7.71 6.53 11.61
CA ALA A 53 8.54 6.02 12.71
C ALA A 53 9.47 7.11 13.28
N ARG A 54 10.04 7.94 12.41
CA ARG A 54 10.86 9.08 12.81
C ARG A 54 10.06 10.11 13.62
N HIS A 55 8.87 10.47 13.14
CA HIS A 55 7.96 11.39 13.84
C HIS A 55 7.55 10.82 15.20
N ASP A 56 7.23 9.52 15.28
CA ASP A 56 6.87 8.85 16.53
C ASP A 56 8.00 8.92 17.57
N LEU A 57 9.24 8.65 17.14
CA LEU A 57 10.42 8.77 17.99
C LEU A 57 10.76 10.21 18.41
N GLN A 58 10.34 11.21 17.63
CA GLN A 58 10.63 12.62 17.92
C GLN A 58 9.57 13.23 18.84
N ASP A 59 8.29 12.97 18.56
CA ASP A 59 7.17 13.73 19.11
C ASP A 59 6.37 12.96 20.17
N TYR A 60 6.42 11.63 20.17
CA TYR A 60 5.63 10.79 21.09
C TYR A 60 6.47 9.92 22.02
N ALA A 61 7.77 9.78 21.77
CA ALA A 61 8.64 9.01 22.64
C ALA A 61 8.94 9.76 23.96
N ASP A 62 8.26 9.36 25.03
CA ASP A 62 8.41 9.91 26.39
C ASP A 62 9.81 9.71 27.00
N HIS A 63 10.60 8.77 26.47
CA HIS A 63 11.89 8.37 27.04
C HIS A 63 12.94 8.17 25.94
N ASP A 64 14.22 8.36 26.29
CA ASP A 64 15.34 8.25 25.34
C ASP A 64 15.76 6.79 25.02
N PHE A 65 15.03 5.81 25.55
CA PHE A 65 15.32 4.38 25.40
C PHE A 65 16.80 4.03 25.67
N GLY A 66 17.47 4.71 26.59
CA GLY A 66 18.90 4.52 26.88
C GLY A 66 19.86 5.10 25.82
N GLY A 67 19.49 6.20 25.15
CA GLY A 67 20.28 6.80 24.08
C GLY A 67 19.99 6.25 22.68
N HIS A 68 19.07 5.29 22.59
CA HIS A 68 18.73 4.65 21.32
C HIS A 68 17.75 5.48 20.49
N ARG A 69 16.97 6.38 21.09
CA ARG A 69 16.04 7.25 20.35
C ARG A 69 16.76 8.12 19.34
N ALA A 70 17.77 8.87 19.80
CA ALA A 70 18.55 9.77 18.96
C ALA A 70 19.25 9.02 17.81
N LYS A 71 19.87 7.86 18.12
CA LYS A 71 20.53 7.00 17.12
C LYS A 71 19.53 6.43 16.11
N ALA A 72 18.35 6.02 16.56
CA ALA A 72 17.32 5.52 15.67
C ALA A 72 16.85 6.61 14.70
N VAL A 73 16.60 7.83 15.18
CA VAL A 73 16.25 8.98 14.34
C VAL A 73 17.35 9.25 13.30
N GLU A 74 18.62 9.26 13.70
CA GLU A 74 19.75 9.44 12.78
C GLU A 74 19.79 8.37 11.67
N HIS A 75 19.61 7.10 12.03
CA HIS A 75 19.58 6.01 11.05
C HIS A 75 18.38 6.10 10.10
N LEU A 76 17.22 6.52 10.59
CA LEU A 76 16.03 6.73 9.76
C LEU A 76 16.24 7.90 8.78
N ASP A 77 16.87 9.00 9.22
CA ASP A 77 17.22 10.14 8.35
C ASP A 77 18.19 9.73 7.23
N GLN A 78 19.20 8.92 7.56
CA GLN A 78 20.13 8.36 6.58
C GLN A 78 19.40 7.46 5.57
N ALA A 79 18.51 6.58 6.03
CA ALA A 79 17.74 5.71 5.16
C ALA A 79 16.83 6.51 4.21
N LEU A 80 16.11 7.53 4.71
CA LEU A 80 15.27 8.39 3.88
C LEU A 80 16.07 9.09 2.78
N LYS A 81 17.25 9.61 3.12
CA LYS A 81 18.12 10.27 2.15
C LYS A 81 18.48 9.33 0.99
N GLU A 82 18.94 8.11 1.30
CA GLU A 82 19.34 7.14 0.27
C GLU A 82 18.15 6.64 -0.56
N LEU A 83 17.00 6.40 0.06
CA LEU A 83 15.79 5.98 -0.66
C LEU A 83 15.28 7.08 -1.61
N HIS A 84 15.33 8.35 -1.19
CA HIS A 84 14.98 9.46 -2.07
C HIS A 84 15.97 9.62 -3.24
N LEU A 85 17.27 9.43 -3.00
CA LEU A 85 18.26 9.40 -4.07
C LEU A 85 17.97 8.27 -5.07
N ALA A 86 17.72 7.05 -4.57
CA ALA A 86 17.38 5.91 -5.42
C ALA A 86 16.14 6.18 -6.30
N MET A 87 15.10 6.78 -5.74
CA MET A 87 13.89 7.17 -6.49
C MET A 87 14.13 8.28 -7.52
N ASN A 88 15.13 9.14 -7.30
CA ASN A 88 15.51 10.14 -8.29
C ASN A 88 16.25 9.50 -9.47
N TYR A 89 17.14 8.53 -9.21
CA TYR A 89 17.84 7.80 -10.27
C TYR A 89 16.90 6.87 -11.06
N ASP A 90 15.91 6.25 -10.43
CA ASP A 90 14.94 5.36 -11.08
C ASP A 90 14.00 6.07 -12.09
N ARG A 91 13.84 7.38 -11.95
CA ARG A 91 13.04 8.23 -12.86
C ARG A 91 13.78 8.63 -14.14
N HIS A 92 15.09 8.36 -14.26
CA HIS A 92 15.91 8.65 -15.44
C HIS A 92 16.15 7.38 -16.26
#